data_AF-A0A1E3WBI3-F1
#
_entry.id   AF-A0A1E3WBI3-F1
#
_cell.length_a   1.000
_cell.length_b   1.000
_cell.length_c   1.000
_cell.angle_alpha   90.00
_cell.angle_beta   90.00
_cell.angle_gamma   90.00
#
_symmetry.space_group_name_H-M   'P 1'
#
loop_
_entity.id
_entity.type
_entity.pdbx_description
1 polymer ?
#
loop_
_entity_poly.entity_id
_entity_poly.type
_entity_poly.pdbx_seq_one_letter_code
_entity_poly.pdbx_strand_id
1 'polypeptide(L)'
;METGDPLAPCLKGAKPPEGLGPSGTGWAVEIASSFNKKESLDEFSQAQKDYSDILGDFKPTLVAVCDLSMGTDLRYSARVVFDDRGAADTLCNKLQAAGAACIVSKN
;
A
#
# COMPACT_ATOMS: atom_id res chain seq x y z
N MET A 1 -21.37 5.39 17.04
CA MET A 1 -20.01 5.93 17.22
C MET A 1 -19.20 4.81 17.82
N GLU A 2 -18.61 3.98 16.96
CA GLU A 2 -17.86 2.80 17.41
C GLU A 2 -16.49 3.27 17.88
N THR A 3 -16.41 3.70 19.14
CA THR A 3 -15.16 4.03 19.82
C THR A 3 -14.48 2.71 20.23
N GLY A 4 -14.11 1.91 19.24
CA GLY A 4 -13.17 0.81 19.43
C GLY A 4 -11.78 1.41 19.50
N ASP A 5 -11.08 1.17 20.60
CA ASP A 5 -9.73 1.65 20.88
C ASP A 5 -8.81 1.51 19.63
N PRO A 6 -8.52 2.61 18.90
CA PRO A 6 -7.86 2.53 17.60
C PRO A 6 -6.38 2.12 17.71
N LEU A 7 -5.86 2.03 18.93
CA LEU A 7 -4.45 1.85 19.28
C LEU A 7 -4.04 0.38 19.50
N ALA A 8 -5.01 -0.52 19.69
CA ALA A 8 -4.75 -1.94 19.98
C ALA A 8 -3.98 -2.74 18.90
N PRO A 9 -4.13 -2.51 17.57
CA PRO A 9 -3.53 -3.40 16.59
C PRO A 9 -1.99 -3.28 16.51
N CYS A 10 -1.43 -2.08 16.67
CA CYS A 10 0.02 -1.88 16.54
C CYS A 10 0.82 -2.20 17.79
N LEU A 11 0.25 -1.97 18.98
CA LEU A 11 0.94 -2.19 20.25
C LEU A 11 0.99 -3.66 20.68
N LYS A 12 0.13 -4.53 20.13
CA LYS A 12 0.06 -5.96 20.50
C LYS A 12 0.74 -6.91 19.50
N GLY A 13 1.40 -6.40 18.46
CA GLY A 13 1.88 -7.25 17.36
C GLY A 13 0.73 -7.93 16.61
N ALA A 14 -0.44 -7.29 16.56
CA ALA A 14 -1.60 -7.86 15.93
C ALA A 14 -1.39 -7.96 14.41
N LYS A 15 -1.72 -9.13 13.87
CA LYS A 15 -1.81 -9.37 12.43
C LYS A 15 -2.65 -8.24 11.79
N PRO A 16 -2.26 -7.72 10.61
CA PRO A 16 -3.06 -6.74 9.89
C PRO A 16 -4.53 -7.22 9.79
N PRO A 17 -5.54 -6.34 9.91
CA PRO A 17 -6.94 -6.72 9.84
C PRO A 17 -7.24 -7.60 8.61
N GLU A 18 -8.06 -8.63 8.79
CA GLU A 18 -8.40 -9.59 7.73
C GLU A 18 -8.97 -8.88 6.49
N GLY A 19 -8.55 -9.34 5.30
CA GLY A 19 -8.86 -8.69 4.01
C GLY A 19 -7.73 -7.82 3.45
N LEU A 20 -6.58 -7.82 4.10
CA LEU A 20 -5.33 -7.25 3.58
C LEU A 20 -4.47 -8.36 2.98
N GLY A 21 -3.74 -8.06 1.90
CA GLY A 21 -2.90 -9.06 1.23
C GLY A 21 -1.82 -9.63 2.16
N PRO A 22 -1.30 -10.83 1.90
CA PRO A 22 -0.24 -11.41 2.70
C PRO A 22 0.99 -10.50 2.67
N SER A 23 1.59 -10.22 3.83
CA SER A 23 2.95 -9.70 3.98
C SER A 23 3.99 -10.80 3.67
N GLY A 24 3.80 -11.46 2.54
CA GLY A 24 4.57 -12.63 2.11
C GLY A 24 5.96 -12.27 1.61
N THR A 25 6.78 -13.30 1.34
CA THR A 25 8.09 -13.19 0.71
C THR A 25 7.97 -12.64 -0.72
N GLY A 26 8.07 -11.33 -0.88
CA GLY A 26 7.98 -10.68 -2.18
C GLY A 26 8.36 -9.20 -2.12
N TRP A 27 8.20 -8.51 -3.24
CA TRP A 27 8.41 -7.07 -3.38
C TRP A 27 7.06 -6.40 -3.61
N ALA A 28 6.93 -5.17 -3.14
CA ALA A 28 5.72 -4.39 -3.35
C ALA A 28 6.07 -2.97 -3.80
N VAL A 29 5.28 -2.44 -4.71
CA VAL A 29 5.33 -1.03 -5.10
C VAL A 29 4.16 -0.33 -4.42
N GLU A 30 4.45 0.49 -3.42
CA GLU A 30 3.48 1.40 -2.81
C GLU A 30 3.23 2.56 -3.76
N ILE A 31 1.95 2.78 -4.06
CA ILE A 31 1.46 3.82 -4.96
C ILE A 31 0.78 4.93 -4.17
N ALA A 32 -0.02 4.54 -3.17
CA ALA A 32 -0.73 5.47 -2.31
C ALA A 32 -0.79 4.93 -0.90
N SER A 33 -0.78 5.83 0.09
CA SER A 33 -0.88 5.43 1.49
C SER A 33 -1.48 6.55 2.32
N SER A 34 -2.39 6.21 3.21
CA SER A 34 -3.09 7.18 4.04
C SER A 34 -3.53 6.51 5.35
N PHE A 35 -3.85 7.29 6.38
CA PHE A 35 -4.37 6.76 7.64
C PHE A 35 -5.82 6.25 7.53
N ASN A 36 -6.48 6.52 6.40
CA ASN A 36 -7.80 6.01 6.08
C ASN A 36 -7.74 4.97 4.95
N LYS A 37 -8.34 3.80 5.19
CA LYS A 37 -8.44 2.71 4.21
C LYS A 37 -9.08 3.12 2.88
N LYS A 38 -10.17 3.89 2.92
CA LYS A 38 -10.90 4.29 1.72
C LYS A 38 -10.10 5.31 0.91
N GLU A 39 -9.44 6.23 1.59
CA GLU A 39 -8.61 7.27 0.96
C GLU A 39 -7.46 6.64 0.18
N SER A 40 -6.71 5.71 0.79
CA SER A 40 -5.62 5.00 0.11
C SER A 40 -6.07 4.23 -1.15
N LEU A 41 -7.28 3.65 -1.13
CA LEU A 41 -7.86 3.00 -2.30
C LEU A 41 -8.35 3.99 -3.37
N ASP A 42 -8.88 5.14 -2.94
CA ASP A 42 -9.34 6.20 -3.85
C ASP A 42 -8.16 6.84 -4.58
N GLU A 43 -7.08 7.15 -3.85
CA GLU A 43 -5.81 7.64 -4.40
C GLU A 43 -5.20 6.63 -5.37
N PHE A 44 -5.19 5.33 -5.04
CA PHE A 44 -4.76 4.30 -6.00
C PHE A 44 -5.64 4.27 -7.25
N SER A 45 -6.96 4.35 -7.08
CA SER A 45 -7.90 4.32 -8.20
C SER A 45 -7.74 5.56 -9.10
N GLN A 46 -7.38 6.70 -8.50
CA GLN A 46 -7.07 7.91 -9.24
C GLN A 46 -5.75 7.74 -10.02
N ALA A 47 -4.69 7.26 -9.38
CA ALA A 47 -3.43 6.93 -10.06
C ALA A 47 -3.63 5.90 -11.18
N GLN A 48 -4.52 4.92 -11.01
CA GLN A 48 -4.84 3.95 -12.05
C GLN A 48 -5.55 4.58 -13.26
N LYS A 49 -6.33 5.65 -13.05
CA LYS A 49 -6.94 6.41 -14.16
C LYS A 49 -5.91 7.28 -14.86
N ASP A 50 -5.08 8.00 -14.10
CA ASP A 50 -4.07 8.91 -14.62
C ASP A 50 -2.95 8.17 -15.37
N TYR A 51 -2.60 6.98 -14.90
CA TYR A 51 -1.55 6.12 -15.47
C TYR A 51 -2.13 4.80 -16.00
N SER A 52 -3.29 4.85 -16.65
CA SER A 52 -4.00 3.64 -17.10
C SER A 52 -3.18 2.73 -18.03
N ASP A 53 -2.28 3.30 -18.84
CA ASP A 53 -1.35 2.55 -19.69
C ASP A 53 -0.31 1.72 -18.91
N ILE A 54 -0.07 2.06 -17.63
CA ILE A 54 0.95 1.44 -16.77
C ILE A 54 0.29 0.62 -15.66
N LEU A 55 -0.75 1.15 -15.02
CA LEU A 55 -1.42 0.59 -13.85
C LEU A 55 -2.77 -0.08 -14.15
N GLY A 56 -3.32 0.06 -15.37
CA GLY A 56 -4.68 -0.34 -15.70
C GLY A 56 -5.02 -1.79 -15.38
N ASP A 57 -4.10 -2.72 -15.63
CA ASP A 57 -4.29 -4.15 -15.38
C ASP A 57 -4.00 -4.58 -13.94
N PHE A 58 -3.39 -3.71 -13.13
CA PHE A 58 -2.97 -4.04 -11.78
C PHE A 58 -4.10 -3.83 -10.77
N LYS A 59 -4.23 -4.78 -9.83
CA LYS A 59 -5.18 -4.67 -8.73
C LYS A 59 -4.46 -4.18 -7.47
N PRO A 60 -5.02 -3.19 -6.75
CA PRO A 60 -4.44 -2.76 -5.50
C PRO A 60 -4.53 -3.87 -4.46
N THR A 61 -3.40 -4.12 -3.80
CA THR A 61 -3.33 -4.88 -2.57
C THR A 61 -3.22 -3.89 -1.43
N LEU A 62 -4.27 -3.77 -0.64
CA LEU A 62 -4.23 -2.93 0.56
C LEU A 62 -3.57 -3.68 1.70
N VAL A 63 -2.67 -3.02 2.42
CA VAL A 63 -2.08 -3.54 3.65
C VAL A 63 -2.02 -2.45 4.70
N ALA A 64 -2.47 -2.77 5.91
CA ALA A 64 -2.28 -1.93 7.07
C ALA A 64 -0.90 -2.19 7.68
N VAL A 65 -0.20 -1.10 7.94
CA VAL A 65 1.17 -1.07 8.43
C VAL A 65 1.18 -0.26 9.72
N CYS A 66 1.93 -0.75 10.69
CA CYS A 66 2.19 -0.05 11.92
C CYS A 66 3.50 0.72 11.77
N ASP A 67 3.40 2.00 11.48
CA ASP A 67 4.56 2.87 11.36
C ASP A 67 4.79 3.60 12.70
N LEU A 68 5.48 2.92 13.62
CA LEU A 68 5.73 3.43 14.97
C LEU A 68 6.56 4.73 14.99
N SER A 69 7.21 5.08 13.88
CA SER A 69 7.91 6.37 13.72
C SER A 69 6.93 7.53 13.49
N MET A 70 5.76 7.24 12.93
CA MET A 70 4.72 8.22 12.60
C MET A 70 3.53 8.20 13.58
N GLY A 71 3.66 7.47 14.68
CA GLY A 71 2.64 7.34 15.72
C GLY A 71 2.17 5.90 15.90
N THR A 72 1.07 5.74 16.62
CA THR A 72 0.47 4.43 16.90
C THR A 72 -0.72 4.10 16.00
N ASP A 73 -1.09 5.03 15.11
CA ASP A 73 -2.17 4.86 14.16
C ASP A 73 -1.79 3.89 13.03
N LEU A 74 -2.79 3.15 12.55
CA LEU A 74 -2.62 2.31 11.37
C LEU A 74 -2.51 3.17 10.11
N ARG A 75 -1.45 2.95 9.35
CA ARG A 75 -1.31 3.47 7.99
C ARG A 75 -1.77 2.39 7.02
N TYR A 76 -2.65 2.73 6.09
CA TYR A 76 -3.05 1.84 5.02
C TYR A 76 -2.23 2.15 3.77
N SER A 77 -1.59 1.14 3.22
CA SER A 77 -0.75 1.21 2.03
C SER A 77 -1.43 0.43 0.90
N ALA A 78 -1.77 1.11 -0.20
CA ALA A 78 -2.24 0.51 -1.43
C ALA A 78 -1.04 0.25 -2.35
N ARG A 79 -0.79 -1.04 -2.59
CA ARG A 79 0.43 -1.51 -3.24
C ARG A 79 0.17 -2.61 -4.26
N VAL A 80 1.08 -2.77 -5.20
CA VAL A 80 1.10 -3.89 -6.15
C VAL A 80 2.19 -4.86 -5.73
N VAL A 81 1.86 -6.14 -5.59
CA VAL A 81 2.78 -7.19 -5.14
C VAL A 81 3.42 -7.89 -6.34
N PHE A 82 4.71 -8.15 -6.23
CA PHE A 82 5.56 -8.82 -7.21
C PHE A 82 6.39 -9.90 -6.51
N ASP A 83 6.71 -10.98 -7.22
CA ASP A 83 7.61 -12.02 -6.72
C ASP A 83 9.09 -11.57 -6.74
N ASP A 84 9.43 -10.67 -7.66
CA ASP A 84 10.80 -10.21 -7.93
C ASP A 84 10.97 -8.69 -7.75
N ARG A 85 12.17 -8.29 -7.32
CA ARG A 85 12.54 -6.88 -7.14
C ARG A 85 12.57 -6.14 -8.46
N GLY A 86 13.16 -6.73 -9.50
CA GLY A 86 13.31 -6.12 -10.81
C GLY A 86 11.96 -5.82 -11.46
N ALA A 87 10.96 -6.69 -11.27
CA ALA A 87 9.59 -6.43 -11.71
C ALA A 87 8.97 -5.22 -10.98
N ALA A 88 9.11 -5.13 -9.66
CA ALA A 88 8.66 -3.99 -8.87
C ALA A 88 9.38 -2.68 -9.26
N ASP A 89 10.69 -2.74 -9.44
CA ASP A 89 11.52 -1.61 -9.86
C ASP A 89 11.13 -1.13 -11.26
N THR A 90 10.87 -2.05 -12.19
CA THR A 90 10.39 -1.73 -13.54
C THR A 90 9.07 -0.97 -13.51
N LEU A 91 8.10 -1.40 -12.69
CA LEU A 91 6.84 -0.68 -12.54
C LEU A 91 7.08 0.72 -11.96
N CYS A 92 7.84 0.81 -10.87
CA CYS A 92 8.11 2.07 -10.19
C CYS A 92 8.87 3.05 -11.11
N ASN A 93 9.82 2.57 -11.93
CA ASN A 93 10.52 3.42 -12.89
C ASN A 93 9.60 3.94 -13.99
N LYS A 94 8.67 3.13 -14.50
CA LYS A 94 7.66 3.59 -15.48
C LYS A 94 6.75 4.68 -14.88
N LEU A 95 6.34 4.49 -13.63
CA LEU A 95 5.53 5.45 -12.89
C LEU A 95 6.28 6.77 -12.66
N GLN A 96 7.52 6.72 -12.19
CA GLN A 96 8.36 7.92 -12.03
C GLN A 96 8.59 8.63 -13.36
N ALA A 97 8.82 7.89 -14.44
CA ALA A 97 8.99 8.47 -15.78
C ALA A 97 7.73 9.18 -16.28
N ALA A 98 6.54 8.72 -15.86
CA ALA A 98 5.26 9.38 -16.13
C ALA A 98 4.95 10.53 -15.16
N GLY A 99 5.77 10.75 -14.12
CA GLY A 99 5.59 11.81 -13.12
C GLY A 99 4.86 11.36 -11.85
N ALA A 100 4.60 10.06 -11.67
CA ALA A 100 3.98 9.51 -10.47
C ALA A 100 5.00 9.25 -9.37
N ALA A 101 4.56 9.32 -8.11
CA ALA A 101 5.34 8.84 -6.97
C ALA A 101 5.17 7.33 -6.79
N CYS A 102 6.22 6.63 -6.41
CA CYS A 102 6.17 5.22 -6.04
C CYS A 102 7.30 4.86 -5.07
N ILE A 103 7.09 3.83 -4.25
CA ILE A 103 8.08 3.33 -3.30
C ILE A 103 8.15 1.80 -3.41
N VAL A 104 9.33 1.28 -3.76
CA VAL A 104 9.58 -0.17 -3.76
C VAL A 104 9.98 -0.61 -2.35
N SER A 105 9.26 -1.56 -1.79
CA SER A 105 9.48 -2.12 -0.45
C SER A 105 9.50 -3.65 -0.49
N LYS A 106 10.21 -4.25 0.45
CA LYS A 106 10.13 -5.70 0.68
C LYS A 106 8.92 -5.97 1.58
N ASN A 107 8.09 -6.93 1.18
CA ASN A 107 6.88 -7.31 1.88
C ASN A 107 7.14 -8.30 3.02
#